data_AF-A0A4S4CKX7-F1
#
_entry.id   AF-A0A4S4CKX7-F1
#
_cell.length_a   1.000
_cell.length_b   1.000
_cell.length_c   1.000
_cell.angle_alpha   90.00
_cell.angle_beta   90.00
_cell.angle_gamma   90.00
#
_symmetry.space_group_name_H-M   'P 1'
#
loop_
_entity.id
_entity.type
_entity.pdbx_description
1 polymer ?
#
loop_
_entity_poly.entity_id
_entity_poly.type
_entity_poly.pdbx_seq_one_letter_code
_entity_poly.pdbx_strand_id
1 'polypeptide(L)'
;MSIRSIAGLTLAALCTLALAAGTQYAVIVGGQVAPDQAIVVNGKTYVPLSALKLLGVASSLKGTTLTLGTQAAATPGGANQRASLEGCIGDTLFNGVWRLTVKSVQPITRYNGQQKGYSLNLEWKNGTAKTIDALNTGVKTLTLVLADGSTLTSEEYQNVTLKSLPQAAGTTLTLPFYADSATSAKGLAAASKFLVEINAAGAAPSGVAYTSPTPSFRVKLDCTKS
;
A
#
# COMPACT_ATOMS: atom_id res chain seq x y z
N MET A 1 25.33 -91.66 -27.65
CA MET A 1 24.66 -91.66 -26.33
C MET A 1 24.35 -90.21 -25.97
N SER A 2 23.14 -89.97 -25.50
CA SER A 2 22.38 -88.70 -25.56
C SER A 2 22.83 -87.61 -24.57
N ILE A 3 22.54 -86.33 -24.94
CA ILE A 3 22.13 -85.18 -24.08
C ILE A 3 23.25 -84.51 -23.23
N ARG A 4 23.44 -83.18 -23.09
CA ARG A 4 22.81 -81.91 -23.53
C ARG A 4 23.67 -80.72 -23.01
N SER A 5 23.58 -79.54 -23.66
CA SER A 5 23.45 -78.19 -23.03
C SER A 5 24.66 -77.58 -22.26
N ILE A 6 24.95 -76.27 -22.18
CA ILE A 6 24.30 -74.97 -22.49
C ILE A 6 25.40 -73.88 -22.50
N ALA A 7 25.21 -72.84 -23.33
CA ALA A 7 25.99 -71.60 -23.34
C ALA A 7 25.63 -70.66 -22.17
N GLY A 8 26.57 -69.86 -21.67
CA GLY A 8 26.28 -68.81 -20.70
C GLY A 8 27.42 -67.79 -20.56
N LEU A 9 27.26 -66.66 -21.26
CA LEU A 9 28.13 -65.48 -21.23
C LEU A 9 27.51 -64.46 -20.25
N THR A 10 28.21 -64.02 -19.20
CA THR A 10 27.76 -62.93 -18.31
C THR A 10 28.93 -62.16 -17.68
N LEU A 11 28.62 -60.89 -17.33
CA LEU A 11 29.34 -59.82 -16.60
C LEU A 11 30.11 -58.80 -17.46
N ALA A 12 29.98 -57.48 -17.26
CA ALA A 12 28.99 -56.65 -16.56
C ALA A 12 29.27 -55.18 -16.96
N ALA A 13 28.22 -54.42 -17.30
CA ALA A 13 28.31 -52.97 -17.50
C ALA A 13 27.87 -52.27 -16.21
N LEU A 14 28.80 -51.55 -15.56
CA LEU A 14 28.53 -50.68 -14.42
C LEU A 14 27.89 -49.37 -14.93
N CYS A 15 26.59 -49.19 -14.71
CA CYS A 15 25.93 -47.88 -14.77
C CYS A 15 25.76 -47.35 -13.34
N THR A 16 26.59 -46.39 -12.95
CA THR A 16 26.40 -45.61 -11.71
C THR A 16 25.34 -44.53 -11.96
N LEU A 17 24.12 -44.76 -11.50
CA LEU A 17 23.10 -43.71 -11.37
C LEU A 17 23.36 -42.97 -10.05
N ALA A 18 23.89 -41.75 -10.12
CA ALA A 18 23.93 -40.85 -8.97
C ALA A 18 22.54 -40.25 -8.75
N LEU A 19 21.78 -40.77 -7.78
CA LEU A 19 20.58 -40.10 -7.29
C LEU A 19 21.00 -38.93 -6.39
N ALA A 20 20.86 -37.70 -6.88
CA ALA A 20 20.91 -36.51 -6.05
C ALA A 20 19.63 -36.45 -5.18
N ALA A 21 19.67 -37.05 -4.00
CA ALA A 21 18.62 -36.87 -3.00
C ALA A 21 18.73 -35.45 -2.41
N GLY A 22 17.85 -34.55 -2.83
CA GLY A 22 17.76 -33.21 -2.24
C GLY A 22 17.25 -33.28 -0.80
N THR A 23 17.91 -32.59 0.12
CA THR A 23 17.48 -32.52 1.53
C THR A 23 16.10 -31.85 1.62
N GLN A 24 15.16 -32.49 2.32
CA GLN A 24 13.81 -31.97 2.55
C GLN A 24 13.68 -31.41 3.98
N TYR A 25 12.98 -30.28 4.13
CA TYR A 25 12.78 -29.59 5.40
C TYR A 25 11.29 -29.34 5.67
N ALA A 26 10.86 -29.61 6.90
CA ALA A 26 9.57 -29.13 7.36
C ALA A 26 9.54 -27.60 7.37
N VAL A 27 8.43 -27.01 6.90
CA VAL A 27 8.24 -25.56 6.88
C VAL A 27 7.22 -25.21 7.96
N ILE A 28 7.54 -24.25 8.81
CA ILE A 28 6.64 -23.75 9.86
C ILE A 28 6.31 -22.30 9.55
N VAL A 29 5.02 -21.98 9.41
CA VAL A 29 4.51 -20.64 9.12
C VAL A 29 3.57 -20.23 10.25
N GLY A 30 3.90 -19.15 10.97
CA GLY A 30 3.04 -18.65 12.05
C GLY A 30 2.73 -19.68 13.16
N GLY A 31 3.65 -20.62 13.42
CA GLY A 31 3.46 -21.71 14.38
C GLY A 31 2.70 -22.93 13.86
N GLN A 32 2.21 -22.89 12.61
CA GLN A 32 1.56 -24.02 11.95
C GLN A 32 2.52 -24.68 10.95
N VAL A 33 2.56 -26.02 10.95
CA VAL A 33 3.36 -26.77 9.97
C VAL A 33 2.68 -26.66 8.60
N ALA A 34 3.41 -26.15 7.61
CA ALA A 34 2.93 -26.08 6.24
C ALA A 34 2.79 -27.50 5.67
N PRO A 35 1.79 -27.75 4.79
CA PRO A 35 1.51 -29.08 4.28
C PRO A 35 2.62 -29.62 3.37
N ASP A 36 3.35 -28.72 2.72
CA ASP A 36 4.43 -29.07 1.79
C ASP A 36 5.79 -28.75 2.41
N GLN A 37 6.78 -29.60 2.10
CA GLN A 37 8.16 -29.44 2.56
C GLN A 37 8.96 -28.50 1.65
N ALA A 38 9.93 -27.81 2.22
CA ALA A 38 10.96 -27.11 1.46
C ALA A 38 12.03 -28.11 0.99
N ILE A 39 12.66 -27.81 -0.15
CA ILE A 39 13.72 -28.65 -0.72
C ILE A 39 14.99 -27.83 -0.93
N VAL A 40 16.16 -28.47 -0.90
CA VAL A 40 17.42 -27.83 -1.30
C VAL A 40 17.88 -28.37 -2.65
N VAL A 41 18.05 -27.46 -3.62
CA VAL A 41 18.61 -27.76 -4.95
C VAL A 41 19.78 -26.84 -5.21
N ASN A 42 20.95 -27.40 -5.50
CA ASN A 42 22.20 -26.64 -5.74
C ASN A 42 22.52 -25.62 -4.63
N GLY A 43 22.33 -26.02 -3.36
CA GLY A 43 22.58 -25.16 -2.19
C GLY A 43 21.56 -24.04 -1.96
N LYS A 44 20.50 -23.97 -2.77
CA LYS A 44 19.40 -23.02 -2.60
C LYS A 44 18.18 -23.73 -2.02
N THR A 45 17.56 -23.12 -1.02
CA THR A 45 16.31 -23.62 -0.42
C THR A 45 15.11 -23.09 -1.20
N TYR A 46 14.26 -24.00 -1.66
CA TYR A 46 13.01 -23.71 -2.35
C TYR A 46 11.87 -23.99 -1.40
N VAL A 47 11.06 -22.97 -1.14
CA VAL A 47 9.91 -23.03 -0.25
C VAL A 47 8.64 -23.17 -1.10
N PRO A 48 7.69 -24.03 -0.72
CA PRO A 48 6.47 -24.25 -1.48
C PRO A 48 5.56 -23.01 -1.47
N LEU A 49 4.80 -22.81 -2.56
CA LEU A 49 3.86 -21.69 -2.68
C LEU A 49 2.75 -21.74 -1.62
N SER A 50 2.39 -22.93 -1.13
CA SER A 50 1.44 -23.10 -0.04
C SER A 50 1.92 -22.41 1.25
N ALA A 51 3.21 -22.48 1.56
CA ALA A 51 3.79 -21.75 2.69
C ALA A 51 3.76 -20.23 2.49
N LEU A 52 3.98 -19.75 1.26
CA LEU A 52 3.84 -18.32 0.93
C LEU A 52 2.38 -17.84 1.06
N LYS A 53 1.41 -18.68 0.67
CA LYS A 53 -0.01 -18.40 0.84
C LYS A 53 -0.41 -18.29 2.32
N LEU A 54 0.16 -19.14 3.19
CA LEU A 54 -0.04 -19.04 4.64
C LEU A 54 0.52 -17.73 5.22
N LEU A 55 1.51 -17.11 4.57
CA LEU A 55 2.03 -15.77 4.89
C LEU A 55 1.22 -14.62 4.25
N GLY A 56 0.12 -14.92 3.56
CA GLY A 56 -0.69 -13.91 2.86
C GLY A 56 -0.09 -13.39 1.55
N VAL A 57 0.96 -14.03 1.04
CA VAL A 57 1.58 -13.66 -0.25
C VAL A 57 0.79 -14.32 -1.39
N ALA A 58 0.17 -13.51 -2.24
CA ALA A 58 -0.44 -13.99 -3.47
C ALA A 58 0.63 -14.49 -4.45
N SER A 59 0.34 -15.50 -5.27
CA SER A 59 1.25 -15.96 -6.32
C SER A 59 0.49 -16.40 -7.55
N SER A 60 1.01 -16.11 -8.75
CA SER A 60 0.48 -16.62 -10.02
C SER A 60 1.61 -17.17 -10.89
N LEU A 61 1.35 -18.31 -11.55
CA LEU A 61 2.29 -18.92 -12.50
C LEU A 61 1.70 -18.78 -13.90
N LYS A 62 2.44 -18.14 -14.82
CA LYS A 62 2.06 -18.04 -16.24
C LYS A 62 3.25 -18.46 -17.10
N GLY A 63 3.12 -19.60 -17.78
CA GLY A 63 4.23 -20.21 -18.51
C GLY A 63 5.37 -20.58 -17.56
N THR A 64 6.58 -20.07 -17.84
CA THR A 64 7.77 -20.25 -16.99
C THR A 64 7.97 -19.13 -15.96
N THR A 65 7.04 -18.17 -15.89
CA THR A 65 7.16 -17.00 -15.01
C THR A 65 6.28 -17.17 -13.77
N LEU A 66 6.92 -17.34 -12.61
CA LEU A 66 6.28 -17.25 -11.31
C LEU A 66 6.26 -15.78 -10.86
N THR A 67 5.07 -15.24 -10.65
CA THR A 67 4.86 -13.92 -10.06
C THR A 67 4.46 -14.09 -8.61
N LEU A 68 5.16 -13.41 -7.70
CA LEU A 68 4.85 -13.34 -6.28
C LEU A 68 4.33 -11.93 -5.97
N GLY A 69 3.28 -11.83 -5.16
CA GLY A 69 2.51 -10.61 -4.92
C GLY A 69 1.25 -10.51 -5.79
N THR A 70 0.48 -9.45 -5.58
CA THR A 70 -0.71 -9.17 -6.39
C THR A 70 -0.31 -8.73 -7.79
N GLN A 71 -0.70 -9.50 -8.81
CA GLN A 71 -0.69 -9.05 -10.21
C GLN A 71 -1.79 -8.00 -10.41
N ALA A 72 -1.64 -6.84 -9.79
CA ALA A 72 -2.29 -5.62 -10.25
C ALA A 72 -1.28 -4.96 -11.18
N ALA A 73 -1.69 -4.66 -12.42
CA ALA A 73 -1.00 -3.73 -13.30
C ALA A 73 -0.44 -2.60 -12.45
N ALA A 74 0.88 -2.35 -12.52
CA ALA A 74 1.63 -1.42 -11.69
C ALA A 74 0.74 -0.29 -11.14
N THR A 75 0.08 -0.54 -10.00
CA THR A 75 -0.73 0.47 -9.36
C THR A 75 0.33 1.38 -8.78
N PRO A 76 0.49 2.60 -9.29
CA PRO A 76 1.54 3.46 -8.76
C PRO A 76 1.10 3.79 -7.34
N GLY A 77 1.78 3.19 -6.36
CA GLY A 77 1.21 3.12 -5.03
C GLY A 77 2.14 2.59 -3.95
N GLY A 78 3.31 2.04 -4.30
CA GLY A 78 4.26 1.53 -3.30
C GLY A 78 4.66 2.58 -2.25
N ALA A 79 4.87 3.83 -2.66
CA ALA A 79 5.20 4.93 -1.75
C ALA A 79 4.00 5.44 -0.91
N ASN A 80 2.76 5.15 -1.33
CA ASN A 80 1.54 5.67 -0.74
C ASN A 80 0.69 4.59 -0.02
N GLN A 81 1.22 3.37 0.11
CA GLN A 81 0.60 2.22 0.80
C GLN A 81 0.73 2.30 2.34
N ARG A 82 0.52 3.49 2.93
CA ARG A 82 0.37 3.59 4.40
C ARG A 82 -1.01 3.07 4.82
N ALA A 83 -1.06 2.42 5.98
CA ALA A 83 -2.31 2.06 6.62
C ALA A 83 -3.05 3.33 7.08
N SER A 84 -4.29 3.51 6.62
CA SER A 84 -5.09 4.70 6.82
C SER A 84 -6.55 4.33 7.07
N LEU A 85 -7.29 5.21 7.76
CA LEU A 85 -8.74 5.20 7.70
C LEU A 85 -9.18 5.59 6.29
N GLU A 86 -10.01 4.77 5.66
CA GLU A 86 -10.46 4.96 4.30
C GLU A 86 -11.94 5.38 4.23
N GLY A 87 -12.27 6.24 3.27
CA GLY A 87 -13.66 6.60 2.92
C GLY A 87 -13.76 7.25 1.54
N CYS A 88 -14.96 7.72 1.21
CA CYS A 88 -15.32 8.41 -0.02
C CYS A 88 -15.56 9.91 0.20
N ILE A 89 -15.76 10.66 -0.89
CA ILE A 89 -16.23 12.05 -0.79
C ILE A 89 -17.56 12.08 -0.04
N GLY A 90 -17.67 12.96 0.95
CA GLY A 90 -18.83 13.09 1.83
C GLY A 90 -18.78 12.24 3.11
N ASP A 91 -17.86 11.28 3.21
CA ASP A 91 -17.66 10.53 4.45
C ASP A 91 -16.90 11.35 5.49
N THR A 92 -17.34 11.25 6.74
CA THR A 92 -16.62 11.81 7.89
C THR A 92 -15.76 10.72 8.52
N LEU A 93 -14.45 10.80 8.31
CA LEU A 93 -13.47 9.90 8.91
C LEU A 93 -13.01 10.46 10.25
N PHE A 94 -12.92 9.61 11.28
CA PHE A 94 -12.52 10.01 12.63
C PHE A 94 -11.47 9.06 13.21
N ASN A 95 -10.33 9.61 13.66
CA ASN A 95 -9.21 8.85 14.20
C ASN A 95 -9.00 9.03 15.73
N GLY A 96 -9.99 9.61 16.42
CA GLY A 96 -9.89 9.96 17.85
C GLY A 96 -9.51 11.42 18.10
N VAL A 97 -8.73 12.04 17.21
CA VAL A 97 -8.25 13.42 17.35
C VAL A 97 -8.89 14.33 16.31
N TRP A 98 -8.90 13.93 15.05
CA TRP A 98 -9.38 14.74 13.93
C TRP A 98 -10.55 14.08 13.23
N ARG A 99 -11.52 14.91 12.82
CA ARG A 99 -12.56 14.54 11.86
C ARG A 99 -12.26 15.19 10.52
N LEU A 100 -12.18 14.38 9.48
CA LEU A 100 -11.98 14.81 8.11
C LEU A 100 -13.20 14.46 7.27
N THR A 101 -13.71 15.43 6.53
CA THR A 101 -14.71 15.22 5.47
C THR A 101 -14.24 15.94 4.21
N VAL A 102 -13.99 15.23 3.13
CA VAL A 102 -13.79 15.86 1.82
C VAL A 102 -15.16 16.07 1.19
N LYS A 103 -15.51 17.32 0.89
CA LYS A 103 -16.82 17.71 0.36
C LYS A 103 -16.85 17.66 -1.17
N SER A 104 -15.77 18.06 -1.83
CA SER A 104 -15.67 18.02 -3.29
C SER A 104 -14.22 18.10 -3.76
N VAL A 105 -14.00 17.69 -5.02
CA VAL A 105 -12.78 17.91 -5.79
C VAL A 105 -13.16 18.56 -7.12
N GLN A 106 -12.45 19.60 -7.53
CA GLN A 106 -12.71 20.31 -8.79
C GLN A 106 -11.41 20.62 -9.52
N PRO A 107 -11.36 20.53 -10.86
CA PRO A 107 -10.20 20.98 -11.61
C PRO A 107 -10.06 22.51 -11.50
N ILE A 108 -8.83 22.99 -11.40
CA ILE A 108 -8.49 24.41 -11.36
C ILE A 108 -7.32 24.71 -12.29
N THR A 109 -7.16 25.98 -12.64
CA THR A 109 -5.97 26.46 -13.36
C THR A 109 -5.48 27.78 -12.76
N ARG A 110 -4.21 28.10 -12.99
CA ARG A 110 -3.63 29.43 -12.74
C ARG A 110 -2.68 29.83 -13.87
N TYR A 111 -2.19 31.07 -13.84
CA TYR A 111 -1.36 31.67 -14.88
C TYR A 111 -2.00 31.51 -16.27
N ASN A 112 -3.24 31.97 -16.41
CA ASN A 112 -4.00 31.93 -17.67
C ASN A 112 -4.12 30.52 -18.29
N GLY A 113 -4.27 29.49 -17.44
CA GLY A 113 -4.46 28.11 -17.91
C GLY A 113 -3.17 27.31 -18.08
N GLN A 114 -2.00 27.93 -17.90
CA GLN A 114 -0.71 27.26 -18.09
C GLN A 114 -0.44 26.18 -17.03
N GLN A 115 -0.88 26.41 -15.79
CA GLN A 115 -0.71 25.45 -14.72
C GLN A 115 -2.06 24.89 -14.29
N LYS A 116 -2.23 23.58 -14.49
CA LYS A 116 -3.44 22.83 -14.13
C LYS A 116 -3.29 22.25 -12.73
N GLY A 117 -4.42 22.00 -12.08
CA GLY A 117 -4.44 21.46 -10.75
C GLY A 117 -5.83 21.00 -10.33
N TYR A 118 -5.96 20.69 -9.05
CA TYR A 118 -7.23 20.38 -8.39
C TYR A 118 -7.38 21.22 -7.13
N SER A 119 -8.63 21.57 -6.83
CA SER A 119 -9.01 22.17 -5.57
C SER A 119 -9.88 21.20 -4.79
N LEU A 120 -9.52 20.95 -3.53
CA LEU A 120 -10.32 20.14 -2.62
C LEU A 120 -11.02 21.05 -1.62
N ASN A 121 -12.34 20.93 -1.52
CA ASN A 121 -13.09 21.52 -0.42
C ASN A 121 -13.23 20.47 0.68
N LEU A 122 -12.80 20.77 1.90
CA LEU A 122 -12.85 19.85 3.03
C LEU A 122 -13.30 20.53 4.31
N GLU A 123 -13.81 19.73 5.24
CA GLU A 123 -14.04 20.09 6.63
C GLU A 123 -13.03 19.35 7.51
N TRP A 124 -12.40 20.12 8.39
CA TRP A 124 -11.43 19.64 9.38
C TRP A 124 -11.91 20.05 10.76
N LYS A 125 -12.18 19.08 11.65
CA LYS A 125 -12.68 19.36 13.01
C LYS A 125 -11.84 18.69 14.07
N ASN A 126 -11.64 19.42 15.16
CA ASN A 126 -11.03 18.90 16.37
C ASN A 126 -12.05 18.04 17.14
N GLY A 127 -11.71 16.77 17.38
CA GLY A 127 -12.49 15.83 18.16
C GLY A 127 -12.04 15.62 19.59
N THR A 128 -10.99 16.32 20.02
CA THR A 128 -10.46 16.23 21.38
C THR A 128 -11.13 17.23 22.33
N ALA A 129 -10.82 17.11 23.63
CA ALA A 129 -11.27 18.03 24.67
C ALA A 129 -10.33 19.25 24.87
N LYS A 130 -9.36 19.46 24.00
CA LYS A 130 -8.36 20.53 24.11
C LYS A 130 -8.34 21.38 22.86
N THR A 131 -7.90 22.63 22.97
CA THR A 131 -7.49 23.40 21.80
C THR A 131 -6.19 22.84 21.26
N ILE A 132 -6.17 22.40 20.01
CA ILE A 132 -5.01 21.80 19.35
C ILE A 132 -4.92 22.24 17.89
N ASP A 133 -3.73 22.18 17.32
CA ASP A 133 -3.47 22.32 15.89
C ASP A 133 -2.98 20.98 15.29
N ALA A 134 -3.10 20.84 13.98
CA ALA A 134 -2.76 19.60 13.29
C ALA A 134 -1.25 19.32 13.28
N LEU A 135 -0.40 20.35 13.26
CA LEU A 135 1.05 20.19 13.28
C LEU A 135 1.52 19.51 14.58
N ASN A 136 1.07 20.00 15.73
CA ASN A 136 1.43 19.49 17.05
C ASN A 136 0.75 18.16 17.42
N THR A 137 -0.12 17.66 16.55
CA THR A 137 -0.66 16.30 16.65
C THR A 137 0.00 15.33 15.67
N GLY A 138 1.01 15.78 14.90
CA GLY A 138 1.79 14.91 14.04
C GLY A 138 1.24 14.75 12.63
N VAL A 139 0.30 15.60 12.19
CA VAL A 139 -0.04 15.73 10.77
C VAL A 139 1.19 16.24 10.01
N LYS A 140 1.57 15.56 8.93
CA LYS A 140 2.79 15.84 8.15
C LYS A 140 2.48 16.46 6.80
N THR A 141 1.90 15.66 5.91
CA THR A 141 1.74 16.01 4.49
C THR A 141 0.30 15.78 4.07
N LEU A 142 -0.15 16.64 3.16
CA LEU A 142 -1.43 16.55 2.50
C LEU A 142 -1.14 16.34 1.01
N THR A 143 -1.48 15.15 0.51
CA THR A 143 -1.07 14.69 -0.81
C THR A 143 -2.29 14.30 -1.63
N LEU A 144 -2.36 14.81 -2.85
CA LEU A 144 -3.32 14.36 -3.85
C LEU A 144 -2.63 13.38 -4.78
N VAL A 145 -3.17 12.18 -4.91
CA VAL A 145 -2.69 11.14 -5.82
C VAL A 145 -3.57 11.13 -7.06
N LEU A 146 -2.96 11.20 -8.24
CA LEU A 146 -3.64 11.14 -9.52
C LEU A 146 -3.75 9.69 -10.03
N ALA A 147 -4.63 9.47 -11.00
CA ALA A 147 -4.92 8.15 -11.57
C ALA A 147 -3.70 7.51 -12.26
N ASP A 148 -2.76 8.32 -12.76
CA ASP A 148 -1.48 7.87 -13.32
C ASP A 148 -0.42 7.62 -12.24
N GLY A 149 -0.75 7.84 -10.97
CA GLY A 149 0.15 7.62 -9.85
C GLY A 149 0.95 8.80 -9.37
N SER A 150 1.01 9.86 -10.18
CA SER A 150 1.72 11.07 -9.79
C SER A 150 1.04 11.73 -8.60
N THR A 151 1.80 12.53 -7.86
CA THR A 151 1.32 13.15 -6.63
C THR A 151 1.51 14.66 -6.68
N LEU A 152 0.52 15.37 -6.17
CA LEU A 152 0.57 16.81 -5.93
C LEU A 152 0.54 17.07 -4.43
N THR A 153 1.26 18.08 -3.97
CA THR A 153 1.18 18.59 -2.60
C THR A 153 0.50 19.94 -2.59
N SER A 154 -0.27 20.24 -1.53
CA SER A 154 -0.91 21.55 -1.43
C SER A 154 0.10 22.62 -1.02
N GLU A 155 0.07 23.76 -1.71
CA GLU A 155 0.83 24.95 -1.32
C GLU A 155 0.26 25.60 -0.04
N GLU A 156 -1.00 25.30 0.29
CA GLU A 156 -1.75 25.91 1.39
C GLU A 156 -1.94 24.96 2.58
N TYR A 157 -1.10 23.92 2.68
CA TYR A 157 -1.22 22.90 3.74
C TYR A 157 -1.15 23.49 5.15
N GLN A 158 -0.48 24.63 5.33
CA GLN A 158 -0.40 25.39 6.58
C GLN A 158 -1.76 25.85 7.12
N ASN A 159 -2.75 26.07 6.24
CA ASN A 159 -4.11 26.44 6.64
C ASN A 159 -4.84 25.31 7.38
N VAL A 160 -4.36 24.07 7.22
CA VAL A 160 -4.75 22.92 8.04
C VAL A 160 -3.83 22.79 9.24
N THR A 161 -2.51 22.74 9.01
CA THR A 161 -1.56 22.28 10.04
C THR A 161 -1.32 23.30 11.15
N LEU A 162 -1.31 24.61 10.85
CA LEU A 162 -1.01 25.65 11.85
C LEU A 162 -2.25 26.23 12.53
N LYS A 163 -3.45 25.85 12.07
CA LYS A 163 -4.70 26.42 12.60
C LYS A 163 -5.09 25.69 13.89
N SER A 164 -4.96 26.40 15.02
CA SER A 164 -5.50 25.94 16.30
C SER A 164 -7.02 25.95 16.29
N LEU A 165 -7.62 24.82 16.64
CA LEU A 165 -9.06 24.66 16.72
C LEU A 165 -9.44 24.34 18.18
N PRO A 166 -10.37 25.10 18.80
CA PRO A 166 -10.94 24.73 20.09
C PRO A 166 -11.59 23.34 20.07
N GLN A 167 -11.88 22.80 21.25
CA GLN A 167 -12.65 21.56 21.38
C GLN A 167 -13.92 21.60 20.52
N ALA A 168 -14.17 20.53 19.78
CA ALA A 168 -15.32 20.35 18.90
C ALA A 168 -15.46 21.38 17.75
N ALA A 169 -14.57 22.38 17.66
CA ALA A 169 -14.58 23.35 16.60
C ALA A 169 -14.07 22.73 15.29
N GLY A 170 -14.51 23.30 14.17
CA GLY A 170 -14.08 22.90 12.85
C GLY A 170 -13.95 24.08 11.91
N THR A 171 -13.27 23.84 10.80
CA THR A 171 -13.10 24.81 9.72
C THR A 171 -13.37 24.13 8.38
N THR A 172 -14.03 24.84 7.48
CA THR A 172 -14.05 24.47 6.07
C THR A 172 -12.88 25.15 5.37
N LEU A 173 -12.17 24.40 4.52
CA LEU A 173 -10.96 24.85 3.84
C LEU A 173 -11.04 24.46 2.38
N THR A 174 -10.42 25.28 1.53
CA THR A 174 -10.20 24.99 0.12
C THR A 174 -8.70 24.85 -0.08
N LEU A 175 -8.25 23.65 -0.48
CA LEU A 175 -6.84 23.34 -0.68
C LEU A 175 -6.54 23.21 -2.17
N PRO A 176 -5.76 24.13 -2.76
CA PRO A 176 -5.27 23.99 -4.12
C PRO A 176 -4.07 23.03 -4.17
N PHE A 177 -4.03 22.24 -5.25
CA PHE A 177 -2.96 21.33 -5.63
C PHE A 177 -2.63 21.60 -7.09
N TYR A 178 -1.48 22.20 -7.37
CA TYR A 178 -1.05 22.49 -8.74
C TYR A 178 0.02 21.50 -9.18
N ALA A 179 -0.07 21.05 -10.43
CA ALA A 179 0.98 20.26 -11.06
C ALA A 179 2.14 21.18 -11.45
N ASP A 180 3.37 20.66 -11.49
CA ASP A 180 4.50 21.45 -11.96
C ASP A 180 4.27 21.92 -13.40
N SER A 181 4.79 23.10 -13.74
CA SER A 181 4.60 23.76 -15.04
C SER A 181 5.08 22.91 -16.24
N ALA A 182 5.89 21.88 -16.00
CA ALA A 182 6.38 20.92 -16.98
C ALA A 182 5.37 19.79 -17.31
N THR A 183 4.18 19.76 -16.68
CA THR A 183 3.19 18.70 -16.93
C THR A 183 2.59 18.87 -18.34
N SER A 184 3.28 18.19 -19.26
CA SER A 184 3.25 18.27 -20.72
C SER A 184 1.87 18.15 -21.37
N ALA A 185 1.84 18.45 -22.68
CA ALA A 185 0.74 18.46 -23.65
C ALA A 185 -0.33 17.33 -23.58
N LYS A 186 -0.16 16.29 -22.75
CA LYS A 186 -1.14 15.22 -22.51
C LYS A 186 -2.24 15.56 -21.48
N GLY A 187 -2.11 16.68 -20.77
CA GLY A 187 -3.06 17.06 -19.72
C GLY A 187 -2.81 16.35 -18.39
N LEU A 188 -3.50 16.81 -17.34
CA LEU A 188 -3.34 16.32 -15.97
C LEU A 188 -4.23 15.09 -15.74
N ALA A 189 -3.68 14.00 -15.22
CA ALA A 189 -4.46 12.81 -14.88
C ALA A 189 -5.50 13.11 -13.80
N ALA A 190 -6.62 12.38 -13.83
CA ALA A 190 -7.73 12.56 -12.89
C ALA A 190 -7.28 12.40 -11.43
N ALA A 191 -7.79 13.24 -10.54
CA ALA A 191 -7.59 13.07 -9.11
C ALA A 191 -8.22 11.74 -8.64
N SER A 192 -7.43 10.89 -7.99
CA SER A 192 -7.87 9.55 -7.56
C SER A 192 -8.06 9.46 -6.04
N LYS A 193 -7.10 9.94 -5.25
CA LYS A 193 -7.12 9.80 -3.79
C LYS A 193 -6.54 11.02 -3.11
N PHE A 194 -7.10 11.40 -1.97
CA PHE A 194 -6.52 12.39 -1.06
C PHE A 194 -5.97 11.68 0.18
N LEU A 195 -4.74 12.01 0.56
CA LEU A 195 -4.03 11.41 1.67
C LEU A 195 -3.66 12.50 2.69
N VAL A 196 -3.92 12.21 3.96
CA VAL A 196 -3.40 12.99 5.09
C VAL A 196 -2.49 12.10 5.90
N GLU A 197 -1.22 12.42 5.87
CA GLU A 197 -0.20 11.68 6.59
C GLU A 197 -0.16 12.10 8.06
N ILE A 198 -0.22 11.13 8.96
CA ILE A 198 -0.10 11.34 10.40
C ILE A 198 0.95 10.41 11.00
N ASN A 199 1.89 10.99 11.75
CA ASN A 199 2.77 10.27 12.67
C ASN A 199 2.25 10.45 14.10
N ALA A 200 1.67 9.40 14.67
CA ALA A 200 1.04 9.43 16.00
C ALA A 200 2.01 9.86 17.13
N ALA A 201 3.30 9.55 17.01
CA ALA A 201 4.29 9.96 18.00
C ALA A 201 4.39 11.50 18.12
N GLY A 202 4.03 12.21 17.05
CA GLY A 202 3.98 13.67 17.03
C GLY A 202 2.91 14.27 17.94
N ALA A 203 1.92 13.50 18.41
CA ALA A 203 0.86 13.99 19.29
C ALA A 203 1.21 14.01 20.79
N ALA A 204 2.32 13.37 21.18
CA ALA A 204 2.73 13.29 22.58
C ALA A 204 2.86 14.69 23.26
N PRO A 205 3.44 15.73 22.62
CA PRO A 205 3.56 17.06 23.22
C PRO A 205 2.21 17.75 23.47
N SER A 206 1.18 17.47 22.66
CA SER A 206 -0.17 18.00 22.87
C SER A 206 -0.95 17.26 23.96
N GLY A 207 -0.43 16.13 24.46
CA GLY A 207 -1.10 15.30 25.45
C GLY A 207 -2.46 14.80 24.96
N VAL A 208 -2.54 14.44 23.68
CA VAL A 208 -3.69 13.77 23.05
C VAL A 208 -3.20 12.48 22.40
N ALA A 209 -4.09 11.50 22.26
CA ALA A 209 -3.77 10.22 21.66
C ALA A 209 -4.77 9.88 20.56
N TYR A 210 -4.27 9.33 19.46
CA TYR A 210 -5.10 8.72 18.43
C TYR A 210 -5.71 7.42 18.96
N THR A 211 -7.00 7.22 18.70
CA THR A 211 -7.71 5.98 19.07
C THR A 211 -7.69 4.95 17.95
N SER A 212 -7.43 5.39 16.71
CA SER A 212 -7.25 4.50 15.57
C SER A 212 -5.81 3.96 15.52
N PRO A 213 -5.59 2.65 15.31
CA PRO A 213 -4.26 2.09 15.07
C PRO A 213 -3.64 2.58 13.75
N THR A 214 -4.46 3.13 12.85
CA THR A 214 -4.06 3.68 11.55
C THR A 214 -4.55 5.13 11.45
N PRO A 215 -3.86 6.09 12.10
CA PRO A 215 -4.41 7.43 12.31
C PRO A 215 -4.46 8.29 11.04
N SER A 216 -3.70 7.94 10.00
CA SER A 216 -3.70 8.65 8.71
C SER A 216 -5.06 8.53 8.01
N PHE A 217 -5.37 9.46 7.11
CA PHE A 217 -6.60 9.41 6.31
C PHE A 217 -6.31 9.12 4.84
N ARG A 218 -7.21 8.39 4.19
CA ARG A 218 -7.26 8.19 2.75
C ARG A 218 -8.70 8.36 2.27
N VAL A 219 -8.94 9.36 1.43
CA VAL A 219 -10.25 9.57 0.83
C VAL A 219 -10.16 9.26 -0.65
N LYS A 220 -10.96 8.31 -1.11
CA LYS A 220 -11.14 7.99 -2.52
C LYS A 220 -12.02 9.07 -3.16
N LEU A 221 -11.58 9.58 -4.30
CA LEU A 221 -12.21 10.71 -4.99
C LEU A 221 -13.07 10.28 -6.19
N ASP A 222 -13.06 8.99 -6.50
CA ASP A 222 -13.88 8.32 -7.51
C ASP A 222 -15.18 7.71 -6.94
N CYS A 223 -15.46 7.96 -5.66
CA CYS A 223 -16.69 7.55 -5.01
C CYS A 223 -17.26 8.65 -4.12
N THR A 224 -18.57 8.62 -3.93
CA THR A 224 -19.33 9.51 -3.04
C THR A 224 -20.09 8.68 -2.02
N LYS A 225 -20.26 9.22 -0.81
CA LYS A 225 -21.11 8.66 0.23
C LYS A 225 -22.50 8.35 -0.34
N SER A 226 -22.93 7.10 -0.17
CA SER A 226 -24.28 6.62 -0.53
C SER A 226 -25.33 7.07 0.46
#